data_AF-A0A9Q3ILX9-F1
#
_entry.id   AF-A0A9Q3ILX9-F1
#
_cell.length_a   1.000
_cell.length_b   1.000
_cell.length_c   1.000
_cell.angle_alpha   90.00
_cell.angle_beta   90.00
_cell.angle_gamma   90.00
#
_symmetry.space_group_name_H-M   'P 1'
#
loop_
_entity.id
_entity.type
_entity.pdbx_description
1 polymer ?
#
loop_
_entity_poly.entity_id
_entity_poly.type
_entity_poly.pdbx_seq_one_letter_code
_entity_poly.pdbx_strand_id
1 'polypeptide(L)'
;MPPNQSLETTAVSALEVNKKQLIYLLACNATGTHKLDPLIIGNAQRPQAFRQNNSSHWGFNYYFNQTAWMTTLIFTEWLKKINGYFQRQKRKILLLLDNLSGHVNSAELTDLTNIKIHFFPPNLTSIIQPCSSGIIKKCKAHYQASFLQLAFS
;
A
#
# COMPACT_ATOMS: atom_id res chain seq x y z
N MET A 1 -13.60 -22.23 48.88
CA MET A 1 -12.56 -21.19 48.85
C MET A 1 -11.22 -21.87 48.59
N PRO A 2 -10.54 -21.60 47.47
CA PRO A 2 -9.13 -21.98 47.34
C PRO A 2 -8.24 -20.89 47.99
N PRO A 3 -6.98 -21.19 48.33
CA PRO A 3 -6.13 -20.31 49.09
C PRO A 3 -5.52 -19.19 48.22
N ASN A 4 -5.30 -18.06 48.88
CA ASN A 4 -4.66 -16.86 48.37
C ASN A 4 -3.16 -16.94 48.69
N GLN A 5 -2.29 -16.90 47.68
CA GLN A 5 -0.87 -16.55 47.82
C GLN A 5 -0.47 -15.68 46.63
N SER A 6 -0.04 -14.45 46.93
CA SER A 6 0.37 -13.42 46.00
C SER A 6 1.89 -13.32 45.88
N LEU A 7 2.34 -12.75 44.74
CA LEU A 7 3.70 -12.32 44.37
C LEU A 7 4.54 -13.49 43.81
N GLU A 8 4.91 -13.52 42.53
CA GLU A 8 5.75 -12.52 41.88
C GLU A 8 5.32 -12.17 40.45
N THR A 9 5.29 -10.86 40.21
CA THR A 9 5.28 -10.23 38.91
C THR A 9 6.57 -10.57 38.17
N THR A 10 6.48 -11.42 37.16
CA THR A 10 7.26 -11.18 35.96
C THR A 10 6.27 -11.18 34.82
N ALA A 11 5.73 -9.98 34.56
CA ALA A 11 5.25 -9.67 33.23
C ALA A 11 6.41 -10.02 32.30
N VAL A 12 6.31 -11.17 31.63
CA VAL A 12 7.03 -11.39 30.38
C VAL A 12 6.57 -10.22 29.55
N SER A 13 7.43 -9.21 29.46
CA SER A 13 7.24 -8.08 28.58
C SER A 13 6.76 -8.69 27.27
N ALA A 14 5.52 -8.36 26.89
CA ALA A 14 4.98 -8.74 25.62
C ALA A 14 6.08 -8.41 24.62
N LEU A 15 6.71 -9.45 24.05
CA LEU A 15 7.78 -9.29 23.08
C LEU A 15 7.26 -8.28 22.08
N GLU A 16 7.80 -7.06 22.07
CA GLU A 16 7.45 -6.08 21.06
C GLU A 16 7.92 -6.68 19.75
N VAL A 17 7.04 -7.44 19.11
CA VAL A 17 7.26 -7.96 17.78
C VAL A 17 7.38 -6.71 16.94
N ASN A 18 8.62 -6.38 16.57
CA ASN A 18 8.95 -5.22 15.77
C ASN A 18 8.19 -5.37 14.44
N LYS A 19 7.02 -4.74 14.37
CA LYS A 19 6.00 -5.02 13.37
C LYS A 19 6.43 -4.36 12.07
N LYS A 20 7.23 -5.09 11.30
CA LYS A 20 7.59 -4.67 9.94
C LYS A 20 6.33 -4.65 9.09
N GLN A 21 5.99 -3.48 8.58
CA GLN A 21 4.81 -3.23 7.79
C GLN A 21 5.21 -2.89 6.35
N LEU A 22 4.47 -3.49 5.41
CA LEU A 22 4.51 -3.12 4.00
C LEU A 22 3.11 -2.70 3.57
N ILE A 23 3.01 -1.55 2.92
CA ILE A 23 1.78 -1.08 2.28
C ILE A 23 1.92 -1.24 0.77
N TYR A 24 0.87 -1.75 0.15
CA TYR A 24 0.74 -1.87 -1.29
C TYR A 24 -0.44 -1.02 -1.75
N LEU A 25 -0.18 -0.07 -2.66
CA LEU A 25 -1.23 0.58 -3.43
C LEU A 25 -1.38 -0.18 -4.74
N LEU A 26 -2.61 -0.67 -4.97
CA LEU A 26 -2.99 -1.42 -6.16
C LEU A 26 -4.00 -0.61 -6.96
N ALA A 27 -3.80 -0.56 -8.28
CA ALA A 27 -4.71 0.13 -9.19
C ALA A 27 -4.88 -0.66 -10.49
N CYS A 28 -6.12 -0.78 -10.96
CA CYS A 28 -6.46 -1.41 -12.22
C CYS A 28 -7.67 -0.73 -12.86
N ASN A 29 -7.89 -0.98 -14.16
CA ASN A 29 -9.12 -0.57 -14.82
C ASN A 29 -10.30 -1.44 -14.37
N ALA A 30 -11.53 -1.02 -14.72
CA ALA A 30 -12.77 -1.68 -14.30
C ALA A 30 -12.86 -3.17 -14.70
N THR A 31 -12.30 -3.53 -15.86
CA THR A 31 -12.29 -4.91 -16.36
C THR A 31 -11.10 -5.74 -15.84
N GLY A 32 -10.14 -5.13 -15.16
CA GLY A 32 -8.91 -5.78 -14.69
C GLY A 32 -7.89 -6.14 -15.78
N THR A 33 -8.13 -5.77 -17.06
CA THR A 33 -7.23 -6.04 -18.19
C THR A 33 -5.99 -5.14 -18.20
N HIS A 34 -6.06 -3.98 -17.55
CA HIS A 34 -4.95 -3.07 -17.36
C HIS A 34 -4.68 -2.90 -15.87
N LYS A 35 -3.50 -3.30 -15.42
CA LYS A 35 -3.05 -3.18 -14.03
C LYS A 35 -1.83 -2.26 -14.02
N LEU A 36 -1.81 -1.31 -13.09
CA LEU A 36 -0.63 -0.50 -12.84
C LEU A 36 0.32 -1.26 -11.91
N ASP A 37 1.61 -1.02 -12.05
CA ASP A 37 2.60 -1.58 -11.14
C ASP A 37 2.28 -1.15 -9.69
N PRO A 38 2.29 -2.08 -8.73
CA PRO A 38 2.07 -1.76 -7.34
C PRO A 38 3.08 -0.72 -6.86
N LEU A 39 2.60 0.26 -6.08
CA LEU A 39 3.47 1.08 -5.25
C LEU A 39 3.62 0.40 -3.89
N ILE A 40 4.85 0.24 -3.45
CA ILE A 40 5.22 -0.44 -2.20
C ILE A 40 5.81 0.60 -1.25
N ILE A 41 5.34 0.63 0.01
CA ILE A 41 5.90 1.46 1.08
C ILE A 41 6.34 0.56 2.22
N GLY A 42 7.56 0.74 2.71
CA GLY A 42 8.04 0.05 3.91
C GLY A 42 8.63 0.97 4.96
N ASN A 43 8.95 0.41 6.13
CA ASN A 43 9.53 1.13 7.27
C ASN A 43 11.04 1.42 7.16
N ALA A 44 11.74 0.93 6.15
CA ALA A 44 13.18 1.16 6.02
C ALA A 44 13.47 1.84 4.68
N GLN A 45 14.27 2.91 4.68
CA GLN A 45 14.71 3.55 3.43
C GLN A 45 15.45 2.55 2.53
N ARG A 46 16.24 1.68 3.15
CA ARG A 46 16.97 0.61 2.49
C ARG A 46 16.79 -0.70 3.26
N PRO A 47 15.75 -1.50 2.95
CA PRO A 47 15.58 -2.81 3.55
C PRO A 47 16.81 -3.67 3.33
N GLN A 48 17.24 -4.42 4.36
CA GLN A 48 18.34 -5.40 4.20
C GLN A 48 18.07 -6.41 3.08
N ALA A 49 16.80 -6.72 2.82
CA ALA A 49 16.38 -7.58 1.71
C ALA A 49 16.88 -7.09 0.35
N PHE A 50 17.16 -5.79 0.18
CA PHE A 50 17.66 -5.25 -1.09
C PHE A 50 19.17 -5.46 -1.27
N ARG A 51 19.90 -5.86 -0.21
CA ARG A 51 21.36 -6.03 -0.23
C ARG A 51 22.07 -4.80 -0.80
N GLN A 52 22.83 -4.97 -1.87
CA GLN A 52 23.54 -3.88 -2.57
C GLN A 52 22.67 -3.21 -3.65
N ASN A 53 21.53 -3.80 -4.02
CA ASN A 53 20.64 -3.29 -5.04
C ASN A 53 19.62 -2.29 -4.49
N ASN A 54 18.88 -1.65 -5.39
CA ASN A 54 17.74 -0.81 -5.09
C ASN A 54 16.46 -1.46 -5.65
N SER A 55 15.30 -0.86 -5.37
CA SER A 55 14.01 -1.36 -5.85
C SER A 55 13.88 -1.36 -7.37
N SER A 56 14.51 -0.40 -8.05
CA SER A 56 14.48 -0.32 -9.51
C SER A 56 15.24 -1.46 -10.19
N HIS A 57 16.33 -1.95 -9.58
CA HIS A 57 17.01 -3.18 -10.04
C HIS A 57 16.06 -4.37 -10.08
N TRP A 58 15.13 -4.46 -9.12
CA TRP A 58 14.12 -5.51 -9.04
C TRP A 58 12.81 -5.17 -9.77
N GLY A 59 12.74 -4.02 -10.45
CA GLY A 59 11.60 -3.63 -11.26
C GLY A 59 10.34 -3.18 -10.49
N PHE A 60 10.44 -2.84 -9.20
CA PHE A 60 9.28 -2.36 -8.43
C PHE A 60 9.45 -0.96 -7.87
N ASN A 61 8.33 -0.28 -7.63
CA ASN A 61 8.30 1.07 -7.07
C ASN A 61 8.27 0.98 -5.55
N TYR A 62 9.37 1.36 -4.90
CA TYR A 62 9.48 1.34 -3.44
C TYR A 62 9.68 2.76 -2.88
N TYR A 63 8.89 3.08 -1.87
CA TYR A 63 8.98 4.27 -1.06
C TYR A 63 9.19 3.88 0.40
N PHE A 64 9.64 4.84 1.20
CA PHE A 64 9.87 4.64 2.61
C PHE A 64 9.16 5.71 3.42
N ASN A 65 8.56 5.28 4.52
CA ASN A 65 8.09 6.10 5.61
C ASN A 65 8.31 5.33 6.91
N GLN A 66 8.76 5.96 8.00
CA GLN A 66 9.06 5.26 9.26
C GLN A 66 7.87 4.47 9.80
N THR A 67 6.65 4.96 9.56
CA THR A 67 5.41 4.31 9.97
C THR A 67 4.83 3.38 8.88
N ALA A 68 5.47 3.32 7.71
CA ALA A 68 5.03 2.66 6.49
C ALA A 68 3.66 3.13 5.95
N TRP A 69 3.09 4.21 6.47
CA TRP A 69 1.83 4.77 5.96
C TRP A 69 2.02 5.54 4.66
N MET A 70 0.96 5.57 3.85
CA MET A 70 0.86 6.48 2.71
C MET A 70 0.87 7.94 3.22
N THR A 71 1.64 8.78 2.55
CA THR A 71 1.66 10.24 2.78
C THR A 71 1.23 10.96 1.50
N THR A 72 0.75 12.20 1.64
CA THR A 72 0.42 13.06 0.49
C THR A 72 1.59 13.17 -0.48
N LEU A 73 2.82 13.34 0.02
CA LEU A 73 4.01 13.41 -0.82
C LEU A 73 4.22 12.14 -1.66
N ILE A 74 4.18 10.95 -1.04
CA ILE A 74 4.36 9.68 -1.75
C ILE A 74 3.25 9.50 -2.79
N PHE A 75 2.01 9.84 -2.42
CA PHE A 75 0.86 9.72 -3.30
C PHE A 75 0.94 10.67 -4.51
N THR A 76 1.33 11.93 -4.28
CA THR A 76 1.53 12.93 -5.34
C THR A 76 2.63 12.52 -6.32
N GLU A 77 3.76 12.03 -5.82
CA GLU A 77 4.86 11.54 -6.69
C GLU A 77 4.42 10.34 -7.54
N TRP A 78 3.65 9.42 -6.96
CA TRP A 78 3.04 8.33 -7.70
C TRP A 78 2.07 8.83 -8.78
N LEU A 79 1.18 9.78 -8.46
CA LEU A 79 0.25 10.38 -9.40
C LEU A 79 0.95 11.04 -10.60
N LYS A 80 2.02 11.82 -10.36
CA LYS A 80 2.82 12.42 -11.44
C LYS A 80 3.41 11.35 -12.35
N LYS A 81 3.96 10.27 -11.77
CA LYS A 81 4.55 9.16 -12.53
C LYS A 81 3.53 8.48 -13.43
N ILE A 82 2.34 8.16 -12.90
CA ILE A 82 1.30 7.51 -13.70
C ILE A 82 0.69 8.49 -14.72
N ASN A 83 0.60 9.78 -14.41
CA ASN A 83 0.15 10.79 -15.38
C ASN A 83 1.09 10.86 -16.59
N GLY A 84 2.41 10.87 -16.38
CA GLY A 84 3.39 10.77 -17.46
C GLY A 84 3.29 9.47 -18.27
N TYR A 85 2.97 8.35 -17.61
CA TYR A 85 2.70 7.08 -18.29
C TYR A 85 1.48 7.17 -19.22
N PHE A 86 0.36 7.75 -18.75
CA PHE A 86 -0.83 7.92 -19.58
C PHE A 86 -0.66 9.01 -20.66
N GLN A 87 0.14 10.06 -20.40
CA GLN A 87 0.55 11.04 -21.41
C GLN A 87 1.27 10.40 -22.59
N ARG A 88 2.28 9.54 -22.33
CA ARG A 88 3.01 8.82 -23.39
C ARG A 88 2.10 7.91 -24.21
N GLN A 89 1.05 7.39 -23.58
CA GLN A 89 0.02 6.59 -24.26
C GLN A 89 -1.05 7.43 -24.96
N LYS A 90 -0.98 8.77 -24.90
CA LYS A 90 -2.01 9.69 -25.38
C LYS A 90 -3.41 9.34 -24.87
N ARG A 91 -3.48 8.82 -23.65
CA ARG A 91 -4.71 8.31 -23.03
C ARG A 91 -5.11 9.20 -21.86
N LYS A 92 -6.39 9.54 -21.76
CA LYS A 92 -6.97 10.16 -20.57
C LYS A 92 -7.71 9.11 -19.76
N ILE A 93 -7.57 9.15 -18.45
CA ILE A 93 -8.25 8.23 -17.54
C ILE A 93 -8.99 8.98 -16.44
N LEU A 94 -9.99 8.29 -15.88
CA LEU A 94 -10.58 8.63 -14.61
C LEU A 94 -10.03 7.69 -13.54
N LEU A 95 -9.36 8.25 -12.54
CA LEU A 95 -8.90 7.53 -11.35
C LEU A 95 -9.94 7.68 -10.24
N LEU A 96 -10.47 6.55 -9.77
CA LEU A 96 -11.43 6.48 -8.68
C LEU A 96 -10.71 6.12 -7.39
N LEU A 97 -10.84 6.96 -6.37
CA LEU A 97 -10.20 6.79 -5.06
C LEU A 97 -11.24 6.69 -3.96
N ASP A 98 -10.89 5.98 -2.88
CA ASP A 98 -11.67 6.03 -1.66
C ASP A 98 -11.42 7.33 -0.90
N ASN A 99 -12.36 7.70 -0.04
CA ASN A 99 -12.26 8.89 0.79
C ASN A 99 -11.43 8.60 2.06
N LEU A 100 -10.15 8.21 1.90
CA LEU A 100 -9.22 8.03 3.02
C LEU A 100 -8.37 9.29 3.23
N SER A 101 -8.14 9.62 4.49
CA SER A 101 -7.41 10.81 4.96
C SER A 101 -5.97 10.94 4.44
N GLY A 102 -5.36 9.84 3.97
CA GLY A 102 -4.02 9.85 3.38
C GLY A 102 -3.97 10.27 1.91
N HIS A 103 -5.11 10.46 1.25
CA HIS A 103 -5.18 10.73 -0.19
C HIS A 103 -5.23 12.21 -0.56
N VAL A 104 -5.47 13.15 0.37
CA VAL A 104 -5.93 14.48 -0.07
C VAL A 104 -5.59 15.63 0.87
N ASN A 105 -4.76 16.55 0.37
CA ASN A 105 -5.22 17.92 0.13
C ASN A 105 -5.29 18.11 -1.39
N SER A 106 -6.50 18.21 -1.95
CA SER A 106 -6.76 18.24 -3.40
C SER A 106 -6.19 19.50 -4.06
N ALA A 107 -5.89 20.52 -3.25
CA ALA A 107 -5.26 21.76 -3.65
C ALA A 107 -3.82 21.59 -4.18
N GLU A 108 -3.10 20.51 -3.83
CA GLU A 108 -1.73 20.24 -4.31
C GLU A 108 -1.68 19.41 -5.60
N LEU A 109 -2.83 18.93 -6.10
CA LEU A 109 -2.93 18.01 -7.24
C LEU A 109 -3.33 18.70 -8.56
N THR A 110 -2.94 19.96 -8.74
CA THR A 110 -3.47 20.83 -9.81
C THR A 110 -2.92 20.57 -11.21
N ASP A 111 -1.83 19.81 -11.36
CA ASP A 111 -1.08 19.76 -12.63
C ASP A 111 -1.20 18.43 -13.39
N LEU A 112 -2.30 17.68 -13.21
CA LEU A 112 -2.53 16.42 -13.93
C LEU A 112 -3.31 16.65 -15.24
N THR A 113 -2.66 16.41 -16.37
CA THR A 113 -3.25 16.63 -17.71
C THR A 113 -4.05 15.44 -18.25
N ASN A 114 -3.70 14.23 -17.81
CA ASN A 114 -4.22 12.97 -18.37
C ASN A 114 -4.96 12.10 -17.34
N ILE A 115 -4.98 12.53 -16.08
CA ILE A 115 -5.69 11.86 -15.00
C ILE A 115 -6.68 12.84 -14.39
N LYS A 116 -7.96 12.50 -14.48
CA LYS A 116 -8.99 13.11 -13.64
C LYS A 116 -9.13 12.25 -12.39
N ILE A 117 -9.27 12.86 -11.21
CA ILE A 117 -9.49 12.15 -9.95
C ILE A 117 -10.95 12.36 -9.53
N HIS A 118 -11.62 11.28 -9.14
CA HIS A 118 -12.91 11.35 -8.43
C HIS A 118 -12.84 10.49 -7.16
N PHE A 119 -13.35 11.05 -6.05
CA PHE A 119 -13.48 10.35 -4.79
C PHE A 119 -14.85 9.70 -4.69
N PHE A 120 -14.91 8.47 -4.19
CA PHE A 120 -16.16 7.86 -3.81
C PHE A 120 -16.79 8.59 -2.62
N PRO A 121 -18.13 8.64 -2.54
CA PRO A 121 -18.80 9.11 -1.33
C PRO A 121 -18.35 8.31 -0.10
N PRO A 122 -18.31 8.94 1.08
CA PRO A 122 -18.05 8.21 2.33
C PRO A 122 -19.04 7.04 2.48
N ASN A 123 -18.58 5.92 3.04
CA ASN A 123 -19.34 4.69 3.31
C ASN A 123 -19.75 3.80 2.12
N LEU A 124 -19.36 4.13 0.87
CA LEU A 124 -19.63 3.26 -0.29
C LEU A 124 -18.45 2.36 -0.69
N THR A 125 -17.30 2.52 -0.05
CA THR A 125 -16.03 1.90 -0.44
C THR A 125 -16.08 0.37 -0.47
N SER A 126 -16.68 -0.27 0.54
CA SER A 126 -16.76 -1.74 0.61
C SER A 126 -17.67 -2.35 -0.45
N ILE A 127 -18.67 -1.60 -0.92
CA ILE A 127 -19.68 -2.06 -1.87
C ILE A 127 -19.20 -1.85 -3.30
N ILE A 128 -18.60 -0.70 -3.59
CA ILE A 128 -18.36 -0.26 -4.97
C ILE A 128 -16.89 -0.45 -5.40
N GLN A 129 -15.92 -0.39 -4.48
CA GLN A 129 -14.51 -0.34 -4.86
C GLN A 129 -14.00 -1.75 -5.23
N PRO A 130 -13.72 -2.04 -6.52
CA PRO A 130 -13.37 -3.39 -6.96
C PRO A 130 -12.10 -3.93 -6.31
N CYS A 131 -11.14 -3.04 -5.98
CA CYS A 131 -9.94 -3.40 -5.26
C CYS A 131 -10.24 -3.97 -3.87
N SER A 132 -11.16 -3.33 -3.15
CA SER A 132 -11.59 -3.72 -1.80
C SER A 132 -12.53 -4.91 -1.81
N SER A 133 -13.30 -5.12 -2.89
CA SER A 133 -14.26 -6.22 -3.02
C SER A 133 -13.64 -7.59 -3.40
N GLY A 134 -12.31 -7.71 -3.45
CA GLY A 134 -11.68 -9.04 -3.56
C GLY A 134 -10.23 -9.06 -4.01
N ILE A 135 -9.77 -8.06 -4.77
CA ILE A 135 -8.39 -8.02 -5.28
C ILE A 135 -7.39 -7.98 -4.13
N ILE A 136 -7.58 -7.05 -3.18
CA ILE A 136 -6.69 -6.92 -2.00
C ILE A 136 -6.67 -8.22 -1.19
N LYS A 137 -7.83 -8.85 -0.99
CA LYS A 137 -7.93 -10.13 -0.25
C LYS A 137 -7.11 -11.22 -0.95
N LYS A 138 -7.27 -11.38 -2.26
CA LYS A 138 -6.50 -12.36 -3.04
C LYS A 138 -5.01 -12.06 -3.06
N CYS A 139 -4.61 -10.79 -3.23
CA CYS A 139 -3.20 -10.40 -3.18
C CYS A 139 -2.55 -10.75 -1.83
N LYS A 140 -3.24 -10.50 -0.71
CA LYS A 140 -2.76 -10.89 0.62
C LYS A 140 -2.62 -12.40 0.76
N ALA A 141 -3.61 -13.17 0.30
CA ALA A 141 -3.57 -14.63 0.35
C ALA A 141 -2.41 -15.20 -0.49
N HIS A 142 -2.20 -14.70 -1.71
CA HIS A 142 -1.07 -15.10 -2.55
C HIS A 142 0.27 -14.74 -1.91
N TYR A 143 0.41 -13.53 -1.37
CA TYR A 143 1.63 -13.12 -0.67
C TYR A 143 1.95 -14.07 0.50
N GLN A 144 0.95 -14.40 1.32
CA GLN A 144 1.12 -15.32 2.45
C GLN A 144 1.55 -16.72 1.98
N ALA A 145 0.89 -17.25 0.94
CA ALA A 145 1.24 -18.56 0.39
C ALA A 145 2.69 -18.58 -0.13
N SER A 146 3.10 -17.58 -0.92
CA SER A 146 4.47 -17.47 -1.42
C SER A 146 5.50 -17.28 -0.30
N PHE A 147 5.17 -16.48 0.71
CA PHE A 147 6.04 -16.28 1.86
C PHE A 147 6.27 -17.59 2.64
N LEU A 148 5.22 -18.36 2.89
CA LEU A 148 5.34 -19.65 3.57
C LEU A 148 6.16 -20.64 2.75
N GLN A 149 5.95 -20.70 1.43
CA GLN A 149 6.77 -21.55 0.56
C GLN A 149 8.25 -21.21 0.65
N LEU A 150 8.61 -19.93 0.65
CA LEU A 150 10.00 -19.47 0.78
C LEU A 150 10.57 -19.71 2.19
N ALA A 151 9.74 -19.62 3.23
CA ALA A 151 10.18 -19.79 4.61
C ALA A 151 10.46 -21.25 4.97
N PHE A 152 9.82 -22.19 4.27
CA PHE A 152 9.97 -23.64 4.48
C PHE A 152 10.74 -24.36 3.36
N SER A 153 11.29 -23.62 2.39
CA SER A 153 12.20 -24.14 1.36
C SER A 153 13.65 -23.99 1.79
#